data_AF-A0A072VQS1-F1
#
_entry.id   AF-A0A072VQS1-F1
#
_cell.length_a   1.000
_cell.length_b   1.000
_cell.length_c   1.000
_cell.angle_alpha   90.00
_cell.angle_beta   90.00
_cell.angle_gamma   90.00
#
_symmetry.space_group_name_H-M   'P 1'
#
loop_
_entity.id
_entity.type
_entity.pdbx_description
1 polymer ?
#
loop_
_entity_poly.entity_id
_entity_poly.type
_entity_poly.pdbx_seq_one_letter_code
_entity_poly.pdbx_strand_id
1 'polypeptide(L)'
;MNSSLHDETGKKVKNVEENRELPIDVLDIISQTLDFDDFFWLAGVWKNWRTFHKIHRRNFLASQEPLILQVSYDVIRSLSIISIPDQKINYRLNIDECFWNYAYVTSSNGYFISVGRNNSILLLNPFTKIKKVINTCPSEVKPYMNLNRA
;
A
#
# COMPACT_ATOMS: atom_id res chain seq x y z
N MET A 1 -16.43 37.61 -19.46
CA MET A 1 -17.00 37.35 -20.80
C MET A 1 -17.32 35.87 -20.86
N ASN A 2 -18.59 35.52 -20.64
CA ASN A 2 -19.11 34.16 -20.73
C ASN A 2 -20.00 34.13 -21.98
N SER A 3 -19.67 33.34 -23.01
CA SER A 3 -20.59 33.10 -24.12
C SER A 3 -21.49 31.91 -23.79
N SER A 4 -22.73 32.21 -23.45
CA SER A 4 -23.81 31.22 -23.41
C SER A 4 -24.34 31.00 -24.83
N LEU A 5 -24.14 29.82 -25.39
CA LEU A 5 -24.86 29.39 -26.59
C LEU A 5 -26.26 28.92 -26.17
N HIS A 6 -27.28 29.64 -26.65
CA HIS A 6 -28.68 29.25 -26.56
C HIS A 6 -29.09 28.59 -27.87
N ASP A 7 -29.66 27.38 -27.78
CA ASP A 7 -30.39 26.74 -28.88
C ASP A 7 -31.85 27.26 -28.89
N GLU A 8 -32.45 27.38 -30.08
CA GLU A 8 -33.71 28.11 -30.36
C GLU A 8 -34.98 27.42 -29.86
N THR A 9 -34.87 26.39 -29.03
CA THR A 9 -36.00 25.84 -28.29
C THR A 9 -35.70 25.95 -26.81
N GLY A 10 -36.45 26.80 -26.09
CA GLY A 10 -36.27 27.19 -24.69
C GLY A 10 -36.39 26.07 -23.63
N LYS A 11 -35.83 24.89 -23.89
CA LYS A 11 -35.56 23.86 -22.91
C LYS A 11 -34.26 24.23 -22.21
N LYS A 12 -34.33 24.47 -20.90
CA LYS A 12 -33.16 24.37 -20.03
C LYS A 12 -32.53 23.01 -20.29
N VAL A 13 -31.37 22.99 -20.96
CA VAL A 13 -30.50 21.83 -20.98
C VAL A 13 -30.19 21.57 -19.51
N LYS A 14 -30.80 20.53 -18.93
CA LYS A 14 -30.30 19.98 -17.68
C LYS A 14 -28.83 19.72 -17.98
N ASN A 15 -27.92 20.37 -17.25
CA ASN A 15 -26.54 19.93 -17.21
C ASN A 15 -26.61 18.43 -16.91
N VAL A 16 -26.42 17.62 -17.95
CA VAL A 16 -26.09 16.23 -17.78
C VAL A 16 -24.75 16.36 -17.07
N GLU A 17 -24.73 16.11 -15.77
CA GLU A 17 -23.50 15.65 -15.14
C GLU A 17 -23.14 14.38 -15.90
N GLU A 18 -22.48 14.55 -17.04
CA GLU A 18 -21.86 13.46 -17.76
C GLU A 18 -20.97 12.82 -16.72
N ASN A 19 -21.30 11.57 -16.38
CA ASN A 19 -20.49 10.74 -15.50
C ASN A 19 -19.06 10.82 -16.04
N ARG A 20 -18.22 11.66 -15.44
CA ARG A 20 -16.78 11.79 -15.75
C ARG A 20 -15.99 10.57 -15.29
N GLU A 21 -16.69 9.46 -15.09
CA GLU A 21 -16.18 8.22 -14.55
C GLU A 21 -15.85 7.31 -15.73
N LEU A 22 -14.59 6.89 -15.79
CA LEU A 22 -14.15 5.92 -16.78
C LEU A 22 -14.86 4.57 -16.56
N PRO A 23 -15.30 3.91 -17.63
CA PRO A 23 -15.80 2.54 -17.57
C PRO A 23 -14.79 1.58 -16.91
N ILE A 24 -15.30 0.55 -16.23
CA ILE A 24 -14.47 -0.35 -15.40
C ILE A 24 -13.53 -1.21 -16.25
N ASP A 25 -13.95 -1.57 -17.45
CA ASP A 25 -13.18 -2.27 -18.47
C ASP A 25 -11.99 -1.44 -18.96
N VAL A 26 -12.18 -0.12 -19.12
CA VAL A 26 -11.08 0.79 -19.47
C VAL A 26 -10.09 0.91 -18.30
N LEU A 27 -10.58 0.98 -17.06
CA LEU A 27 -9.73 0.97 -15.87
C LEU A 27 -8.93 -0.33 -15.74
N ASP A 28 -9.50 -1.47 -16.11
CA ASP A 28 -8.81 -2.76 -16.10
C ASP A 28 -7.64 -2.76 -17.09
N ILE A 29 -7.88 -2.33 -18.33
CA ILE A 29 -6.82 -2.20 -19.36
C ILE A 29 -5.71 -1.25 -18.89
N ILE A 30 -6.07 -0.08 -18.36
CA ILE A 30 -5.09 0.87 -17.82
C ILE A 30 -4.28 0.20 -16.71
N SER A 31 -4.93 -0.46 -15.76
CA SER A 31 -4.27 -1.07 -14.60
C SER A 31 -3.26 -2.16 -14.96
N GLN A 32 -3.49 -2.89 -16.06
CA GLN A 32 -2.57 -3.90 -16.58
C GLN A 32 -1.29 -3.30 -17.17
N THR A 33 -1.31 -2.00 -17.52
CA THR A 33 -0.14 -1.29 -18.06
C THR A 33 0.70 -0.60 -16.99
N LEU A 34 0.18 -0.51 -15.76
CA LEU A 34 0.85 0.20 -14.68
C LEU A 34 1.90 -0.67 -14.00
N ASP A 35 3.00 -0.03 -13.62
CA ASP A 35 3.93 -0.63 -12.69
C ASP A 35 3.35 -0.68 -11.27
N PHE A 36 4.13 -1.27 -10.36
CA PHE A 36 3.69 -1.46 -9.00
C PHE A 36 3.39 -0.12 -8.29
N ASP A 37 4.22 0.90 -8.49
CA ASP A 37 4.05 2.18 -7.80
C ASP A 37 2.82 2.93 -8.32
N ASP A 38 2.71 3.05 -9.65
CA ASP A 38 1.62 3.75 -10.31
C ASP A 38 0.26 3.13 -10.01
N PHE A 39 0.19 1.80 -9.90
CA PHE A 39 -1.03 1.11 -9.49
C PHE A 39 -1.52 1.54 -8.09
N PHE A 40 -0.61 1.75 -7.14
CA PHE A 40 -0.99 2.20 -5.80
C PHE A 40 -1.40 3.68 -5.79
N TRP A 41 -0.82 4.51 -6.66
CA TRP A 41 -1.21 5.91 -6.84
C TRP A 41 -2.57 6.07 -7.53
N LEU A 42 -2.97 5.10 -8.36
CA LEU A 42 -4.27 5.04 -9.04
C LEU A 42 -5.45 5.28 -8.07
N ALA A 43 -5.37 4.72 -6.86
CA ALA A 43 -6.41 4.83 -5.83
C ALA A 43 -6.66 6.27 -5.31
N GLY A 44 -5.72 7.17 -5.58
CA GLY A 44 -5.75 8.57 -5.16
C GLY A 44 -6.52 9.50 -6.09
N VAL A 45 -6.76 9.11 -7.35
CA VAL A 45 -7.21 10.02 -8.42
C VAL A 45 -8.68 10.41 -8.28
N TRP A 46 -9.60 9.44 -8.18
CA TRP A 46 -11.05 9.68 -8.09
C TRP A 46 -11.76 8.59 -7.27
N LYS A 47 -13.02 8.84 -6.88
CA LYS A 47 -13.85 7.89 -6.13
C LYS A 47 -14.00 6.53 -6.84
N ASN A 48 -14.39 6.53 -8.13
CA ASN A 48 -14.48 5.30 -8.94
C ASN A 48 -13.14 4.55 -8.97
N TRP A 49 -12.02 5.23 -9.24
CA TRP A 49 -10.70 4.61 -9.31
C TRP A 49 -10.30 3.96 -7.98
N ARG A 50 -10.63 4.61 -6.86
CA ARG A 50 -10.44 4.03 -5.52
C ARG A 50 -11.29 2.77 -5.30
N THR A 51 -12.52 2.75 -5.79
CA THR A 51 -13.41 1.57 -5.73
C THR A 51 -12.86 0.45 -6.59
N PHE A 52 -12.49 0.73 -7.84
CA PHE A 52 -11.81 -0.21 -8.74
C PHE A 52 -10.57 -0.81 -8.08
N HIS A 53 -9.68 0.04 -7.57
CA HIS A 53 -8.44 -0.39 -6.90
C HIS A 53 -8.73 -1.30 -5.71
N LYS A 54 -9.72 -0.98 -4.86
CA LYS A 54 -10.08 -1.85 -3.71
C LYS A 54 -10.50 -3.26 -4.13
N ILE A 55 -11.22 -3.39 -5.25
CA ILE A 55 -11.71 -4.67 -5.75
C ILE A 55 -10.57 -5.44 -6.43
N HIS A 56 -9.78 -4.78 -7.29
CA HIS A 56 -8.84 -5.43 -8.19
C HIS A 56 -7.42 -5.56 -7.63
N ARG A 57 -7.09 -4.85 -6.53
CA ARG A 57 -5.77 -4.91 -5.89
C ARG A 57 -5.33 -6.34 -5.57
N ARG A 58 -6.23 -7.21 -5.11
CA ARG A 58 -5.85 -8.60 -4.78
C ARG A 58 -5.38 -9.36 -6.01
N ASN A 59 -6.09 -9.22 -7.12
CA ASN A 59 -5.77 -9.91 -8.37
C ASN A 59 -4.47 -9.37 -8.96
N PHE A 60 -4.31 -8.03 -8.99
CA PHE A 60 -3.06 -7.40 -9.40
C PHE A 60 -1.87 -7.88 -8.57
N LEU A 61 -1.99 -7.90 -7.24
CA LEU A 61 -0.92 -8.39 -6.36
C LEU A 61 -0.63 -9.88 -6.54
N ALA A 62 -1.63 -10.69 -6.88
CA ALA A 62 -1.47 -12.11 -7.16
C ALA A 62 -0.84 -12.39 -8.54
N SER A 63 -1.01 -11.48 -9.50
CA SER A 63 -0.34 -11.57 -10.81
C SER A 63 1.10 -11.07 -10.76
N GLN A 64 1.47 -10.29 -9.74
CA GLN A 64 2.86 -9.89 -9.55
C GLN A 64 3.70 -11.10 -9.14
N GLU A 65 4.94 -11.09 -9.62
CA GLU A 65 5.92 -12.12 -9.29
C GLU A 65 6.23 -12.13 -7.78
N PRO A 66 6.56 -13.30 -7.21
CA PRO A 66 6.95 -13.39 -5.82
C PRO A 66 8.20 -12.54 -5.56
N LEU A 67 8.08 -11.62 -4.59
CA LEU A 67 9.16 -10.72 -4.19
C LEU A 67 9.85 -11.27 -2.94
N ILE A 68 11.18 -11.27 -2.93
CA ILE A 68 11.97 -11.59 -1.74
C ILE A 68 12.24 -10.30 -0.97
N LEU A 69 11.98 -10.37 0.33
CA LEU A 69 12.43 -9.36 1.27
C LEU A 69 13.80 -9.75 1.82
N GLN A 70 14.81 -8.93 1.56
CA GLN A 70 16.10 -9.04 2.19
C GLN A 70 16.25 -7.91 3.21
N VAL A 71 16.55 -8.30 4.46
CA VAL A 71 16.90 -7.35 5.52
C VAL A 71 18.40 -7.44 5.74
N SER A 72 19.12 -6.35 5.48
CA SER A 72 20.53 -6.22 5.85
C SER A 72 20.65 -5.58 7.24
N TYR A 73 21.55 -6.15 8.04
CA TYR A 73 21.86 -5.72 9.41
C TYR A 73 23.21 -5.01 9.53
N ASP A 74 23.79 -4.56 8.41
CA ASP A 74 25.06 -3.81 8.39
C ASP A 74 24.89 -2.40 9.03
N VAL A 75 25.96 -1.59 8.99
CA VAL A 75 26.02 -0.21 9.55
C VAL A 75 24.78 0.62 9.18
N ILE A 76 24.23 0.39 7.98
CA ILE A 76 22.95 0.94 7.55
C ILE A 76 21.97 -0.22 7.36
N ARG A 77 21.00 -0.35 8.29
CA ARG A 77 19.90 -1.29 8.09
C ARG A 77 19.12 -0.89 6.85
N SER A 78 19.06 -1.80 5.88
CA SER A 78 18.31 -1.59 4.66
C SER A 78 17.40 -2.77 4.39
N LEU A 79 16.22 -2.45 3.88
CA LEU A 79 15.24 -3.41 3.44
C LEU A 79 15.20 -3.35 1.92
N SER A 80 15.58 -4.46 1.31
CA SER A 80 15.59 -4.62 -0.13
C SER A 80 14.46 -5.55 -0.54
N ILE A 81 13.74 -5.17 -1.58
CA ILE A 81 12.74 -6.00 -2.25
C ILE A 81 13.32 -6.40 -3.59
N ILE A 82 13.40 -7.70 -3.80
CA ILE A 82 14.06 -8.32 -4.95
C ILE A 82 13.01 -9.10 -5.73
N SER A 83 12.88 -8.84 -7.04
CA SER A 83 12.15 -9.76 -7.91
C SER A 83 13.02 -10.98 -8.19
N ILE A 84 12.47 -12.18 -7.98
CA ILE A 84 13.17 -13.45 -8.16
C ILE A 84 13.61 -13.66 -9.62
N PRO A 85 12.71 -13.60 -10.62
CA PRO A 85 13.09 -13.90 -12.00
C PRO A 85 14.03 -12.86 -12.62
N ASP A 86 13.89 -11.58 -12.25
CA ASP A 86 14.78 -10.53 -12.77
C ASP A 86 16.11 -10.41 -12.02
N GLN A 87 16.23 -11.03 -10.84
CA GLN A 87 17.36 -10.87 -9.90
C GLN A 87 17.72 -9.40 -9.62
N LYS A 88 16.77 -8.48 -9.84
CA LYS A 88 16.94 -7.04 -9.66
C LYS A 88 16.38 -6.61 -8.31
N ILE A 89 17.11 -5.73 -7.65
CA ILE A 89 16.62 -4.99 -6.48
C ILE A 89 15.65 -3.93 -7.00
N ASN A 90 14.37 -4.17 -6.84
CA ASN A 90 13.32 -3.26 -7.31
C ASN A 90 13.17 -2.07 -6.36
N TYR A 91 13.30 -2.31 -5.05
CA TYR A 91 13.19 -1.26 -4.05
C TYR A 91 14.20 -1.45 -2.95
N ARG A 92 14.93 -0.39 -2.62
CA ARG A 92 15.78 -0.33 -1.41
C ARG A 92 15.27 0.79 -0.53
N LEU A 93 14.82 0.42 0.66
CA LEU A 93 14.48 1.38 1.70
C LEU A 93 15.66 1.46 2.67
N ASN A 94 16.29 2.63 2.73
CA ASN A 94 17.18 2.96 3.83
C ASN A 94 16.32 3.21 5.05
N ILE A 95 16.50 2.35 6.04
CA ILE A 95 15.71 2.43 7.25
C ILE A 95 16.63 3.02 8.31
N ASP A 96 16.45 4.33 8.56
CA ASP A 96 17.16 5.06 9.60
C ASP A 96 17.12 4.36 10.97
N GLU A 97 17.99 4.81 11.87
CA GLU A 97 18.26 4.37 13.25
C GLU A 97 17.03 3.87 14.04
N CYS A 98 15.84 4.40 13.75
CA CYS A 98 14.55 3.95 14.29
C CYS A 98 14.32 2.43 14.27
N PHE A 99 14.85 1.66 13.31
CA PHE A 99 14.63 0.21 13.26
C PHE A 99 15.64 -0.64 14.04
N TRP A 100 16.71 -0.06 14.57
CA TRP A 100 17.69 -0.82 15.37
C TRP A 100 17.02 -1.58 16.51
N ASN A 101 15.99 -0.96 17.08
CA ASN A 101 15.27 -1.49 18.23
C ASN A 101 14.10 -2.41 17.87
N TYR A 102 13.84 -2.66 16.58
CA TYR A 102 12.70 -3.46 16.13
C TYR A 102 13.16 -4.80 15.54
N ALA A 103 12.49 -5.87 15.96
CA ALA A 103 12.62 -7.21 15.42
C ALA A 103 11.44 -7.51 14.49
N TYR A 104 11.70 -8.04 13.30
CA TYR A 104 10.65 -8.50 12.39
C TYR A 104 9.86 -9.64 13.03
N VAL A 105 8.54 -9.61 12.92
CA VAL A 105 7.65 -10.65 13.44
C VAL A 105 6.87 -11.32 12.31
N THR A 106 6.15 -10.53 11.51
CA THR A 106 5.26 -11.06 10.47
C THR A 106 4.88 -9.98 9.46
N SER A 107 4.09 -10.34 8.47
CA SER A 107 3.49 -9.40 7.51
C SER A 107 1.97 -9.60 7.45
N SER A 108 1.22 -8.51 7.23
CA SER A 108 -0.23 -8.55 7.05
C SER A 108 -0.71 -7.36 6.23
N ASN A 109 -1.63 -7.60 5.29
CA ASN A 109 -2.25 -6.56 4.44
C ASN A 109 -1.26 -5.64 3.69
N GLY A 110 -0.06 -6.14 3.38
CA GLY A 110 1.01 -5.37 2.74
C GLY A 110 1.86 -4.53 3.70
N TYR A 111 1.67 -4.67 5.00
CA TYR A 111 2.55 -4.11 6.03
C TYR A 111 3.46 -5.20 6.59
N PHE A 112 4.73 -4.89 6.72
CA PHE A 112 5.62 -5.59 7.63
C PHE A 112 5.37 -5.10 9.05
N ILE A 113 5.28 -6.05 9.96
CA ILE A 113 5.02 -5.85 11.37
C ILE A 113 6.28 -6.23 12.13
N SER A 114 6.85 -5.25 12.82
CA SER A 114 8.03 -5.43 13.68
C SER A 114 7.72 -4.96 15.10
N VAL A 115 8.30 -5.61 16.11
CA VAL A 115 8.10 -5.28 17.53
C VAL A 115 9.38 -4.68 18.10
N GLY A 116 9.23 -3.55 18.78
CA GLY A 116 10.30 -2.79 19.41
C GLY A 116 10.40 -3.06 20.92
N ARG A 117 11.56 -2.75 21.50
CA ARG A 117 11.83 -2.96 22.94
C ARG A 117 10.84 -2.29 23.90
N ASN A 118 10.17 -1.21 23.51
CA ASN A 118 9.30 -0.42 24.39
C ASN A 118 7.81 -0.73 24.16
N ASN A 119 7.46 -2.00 23.91
CA ASN A 119 6.11 -2.41 23.54
C ASN A 119 5.57 -1.61 22.34
N SER A 120 6.45 -1.21 21.42
CA SER A 120 6.06 -0.49 20.22
C SER A 120 5.95 -1.47 19.05
N ILE A 121 4.96 -1.26 18.19
CA ILE A 121 4.76 -1.99 16.96
C ILE A 121 5.04 -1.04 15.82
N LEU A 122 5.87 -1.48 14.88
CA LEU A 122 6.23 -0.75 13.69
C LEU A 122 5.58 -1.42 12.49
N LEU A 123 4.72 -0.66 11.82
CA LEU A 123 4.10 -1.01 10.56
C LEU A 123 4.85 -0.30 9.44
N LEU A 124 5.39 -1.07 8.51
CA LEU A 124 6.06 -0.55 7.33
C LEU A 124 5.41 -1.14 6.08
N ASN A 125 4.86 -0.29 5.22
CA ASN A 125 4.47 -0.70 3.88
C ASN A 125 5.59 -0.29 2.92
N PRO A 126 6.31 -1.26 2.32
CA PRO A 126 7.48 -0.94 1.50
C PRO A 126 7.11 -0.28 0.17
N PHE A 127 5.88 -0.49 -0.30
CA PHE A 127 5.40 0.01 -1.58
C PHE A 127 4.92 1.45 -1.47
N THR A 128 4.08 1.73 -0.47
CA THR A 128 3.64 3.10 -0.22
C THR A 128 4.68 3.93 0.53
N LYS A 129 5.77 3.30 1.00
CA LYS A 129 6.80 3.88 1.86
C LYS A 129 6.23 4.47 3.16
N ILE A 130 5.00 4.10 3.52
CA ILE A 130 4.34 4.56 4.74
C ILE A 130 4.91 3.79 5.93
N LYS A 131 5.39 4.56 6.92
CA LYS A 131 5.85 4.08 8.21
C LYS A 131 4.90 4.56 9.30
N LYS A 132 4.47 3.66 10.18
CA LYS A 132 3.66 3.99 11.35
C LYS A 132 4.15 3.25 12.58
N VAL A 133 4.38 3.99 13.67
CA VAL A 133 4.70 3.44 14.99
C VAL A 133 3.44 3.47 15.84
N ILE A 134 3.13 2.34 16.48
CA ILE A 134 2.04 2.19 17.44
C ILE A 134 2.67 1.83 18.78
N ASN A 135 2.58 2.70 19.77
CA ASN A 135 2.99 2.34 21.12
C ASN A 135 1.85 1.56 21.77
N THR A 136 2.10 0.33 22.19
CA THR A 136 1.15 -0.40 23.03
C THR A 136 1.47 -0.06 24.47
N CYS A 137 0.50 0.48 25.21
CA CYS A 137 0.63 0.55 26.66
C CYS A 137 0.78 -0.89 27.19
N PRO A 138 1.52 -1.11 28.29
CA PRO A 138 1.44 -2.36 29.00
C PRO A 138 0.02 -2.49 29.55
N SER A 139 -0.89 -3.07 28.77
CA SER A 139 -2.09 -3.67 29.33
C SER A 139 -1.61 -4.85 30.17
N GLU A 140 -2.22 -5.02 31.35
CA GLU A 140 -2.02 -6.14 32.26
C GLU A 140 -2.41 -7.46 31.59
N VAL A 141 -1.65 -7.91 30.61
CA VAL A 141 -1.80 -9.25 30.05
C VAL A 141 -1.15 -10.17 31.07
N LYS A 142 -2.00 -10.82 31.88
CA LYS A 142 -1.57 -11.85 32.84
C LYS A 142 -0.66 -12.85 32.10
N PRO A 143 0.54 -13.14 32.61
CA PRO A 143 1.43 -14.09 31.97
C PRO A 143 0.75 -15.46 31.92
N TYR A 144 0.53 -15.98 30.71
CA TYR A 144 0.08 -17.36 30.55
C TYR A 144 1.18 -18.32 31.03
N MET A 145 0.73 -19.39 31.67
CA MET A 145 1.49 -20.33 32.50
C MET A 145 2.81 -20.82 31.89
N ASN A 146 3.82 -20.91 32.76
CA ASN A 146 5.05 -21.66 32.54
C ASN A 146 4.72 -23.08 32.05
N LEU A 147 5.18 -23.41 30.84
CA LEU A 147 5.27 -24.79 30.41
C LEU A 147 6.48 -25.40 31.13
N ASN A 148 6.23 -26.06 32.26
CA ASN A 148 7.21 -26.87 32.94
C ASN A 148 7.72 -27.93 31.96
N ARG A 149 8.99 -27.81 31.54
CA ARG A 149 9.69 -28.90 30.87
C ARG A 149 10.05 -29.94 31.93
N ALA A 150 9.55 -31.15 31.75
CA ALA A 150 10.04 -32.36 32.41
C ALA A 150 11.42 -32.75 31.87
#